data_AF-K1Y5L7-F1
#
_entry.id   AF-K1Y5L7-F1
#
_cell.length_a   1.000
_cell.length_b   1.000
_cell.length_c   1.000
_cell.angle_alpha   90.00
_cell.angle_beta   90.00
_cell.angle_gamma   90.00
#
_symmetry.space_group_name_H-M   'P 1'
#
loop_
_entity.id
_entity.type
_entity.pdbx_description
1 polymer ?
#
loop_
_entity_poly.entity_id
_entity_poly.type
_entity_poly.pdbx_seq_one_letter_code
_entity_poly.pdbx_strand_id
1 'polypeptide(L)' 'MKPTKIKPGTKLLWPCGLGGQGRIIEFIKRVPGTNGRPAQNYVRVNEFAGLDGPDDDGTVVMNDWQIHQAVPFVSKRR' A
#
# COMPACT_ATOMS: atom_id res chain seq x y z
N MET A 1 -7.16 7.34 6.05
CA MET A 1 -8.22 7.30 5.00
C MET A 1 -9.09 6.04 5.12
N LYS A 2 -10.30 5.96 4.53
CA LYS A 2 -11.07 4.68 4.52
C LYS A 2 -10.54 3.75 3.42
N PRO A 3 -9.98 2.55 3.73
CA PRO A 3 -9.40 1.66 2.72
C PRO A 3 -10.39 1.25 1.63
N THR A 4 -11.67 1.11 1.99
CA THR A 4 -12.76 0.75 1.08
C THR A 4 -13.06 1.77 -0.03
N LYS A 5 -12.55 3.01 0.09
CA LYS A 5 -12.76 4.06 -0.92
C LYS A 5 -11.57 4.22 -1.88
N ILE A 6 -10.48 3.48 -1.65
CA ILE A 6 -9.27 3.58 -2.47
C ILE A 6 -9.50 2.79 -3.75
N LYS A 7 -9.21 3.42 -4.90
CA LYS A 7 -9.32 2.78 -6.21
C LYS A 7 -8.00 2.09 -6.57
N PRO A 8 -8.03 0.93 -7.26
CA PRO A 8 -6.84 0.36 -7.89
C PRO A 8 -6.06 1.40 -8.72
N GLY A 9 -4.73 1.36 -8.66
CA GLY A 9 -3.83 2.32 -9.31
C GLY A 9 -3.63 3.63 -8.55
N THR A 10 -4.30 3.83 -7.41
CA THR A 10 -4.10 5.04 -6.59
C THR A 10 -2.72 5.01 -5.94
N LYS A 11 -1.90 6.05 -6.19
CA LYS A 11 -0.62 6.23 -5.50
C LYS A 11 -0.82 6.89 -4.14
N LEU A 12 -0.24 6.29 -3.11
CA LEU A 12 -0.30 6.74 -1.73
C LEU A 12 1.13 6.92 -1.21
N LEU A 13 1.30 7.85 -0.27
CA LEU A 13 2.49 7.96 0.54
C LEU A 13 2.23 7.20 1.84
N TRP A 14 2.96 6.10 2.04
CA TRP A 14 2.94 5.31 3.26
C TRP A 14 4.01 5.85 4.23
N PRO A 15 3.63 6.42 5.39
CA PRO A 15 4.58 6.99 6.32
C PRO A 15 5.43 5.90 6.99
N CYS A 16 6.74 6.15 7.09
CA CYS A 16 7.63 5.28 7.85
C CYS A 16 7.56 5.68 9.34
N GLY A 17 7.21 4.75 10.22
CA GLY A 17 6.87 5.05 11.63
C GLY A 17 8.02 5.59 12.50
N LEU A 18 9.28 5.52 12.05
CA LEU A 18 10.48 5.92 12.82
C LEU A 18 11.20 7.14 12.23
N GLY A 19 10.47 8.07 11.63
CA GLY A 19 11.04 9.31 11.06
C GLY A 19 11.78 9.12 9.73
N GLY A 20 11.71 7.92 9.14
CA GLY A 20 12.21 7.66 7.80
C GLY A 20 11.39 8.35 6.72
N GLN A 21 11.97 8.47 5.52
CA GLN A 21 11.24 8.95 4.35
C GLN A 21 10.07 7.99 4.05
N GLY A 22 8.87 8.55 3.86
CA GLY A 22 7.69 7.78 3.49
C GLY A 22 7.88 7.14 2.11
N ARG A 23 7.31 5.96 1.91
CA ARG A 23 7.43 5.23 0.63
C ARG A 23 6.21 5.47 -0.23
N ILE A 24 6.42 5.62 -1.53
CA ILE A 24 5.31 5.67 -2.49
C ILE A 24 4.85 4.24 -2.73
N ILE A 25 3.59 3.99 -2.49
CA ILE A 25 2.94 2.71 -2.71
C ILE A 25 1.80 2.88 -3.72
N GLU A 26 1.53 1.84 -4.50
CA GLU A 26 0.40 1.79 -5.41
C GLU A 26 -0.65 0.81 -4.89
N PHE A 27 -1.88 1.26 -4.72
CA PHE A 27 -2.96 0.38 -4.28
C PHE A 27 -3.42 -0.54 -5.41
N ILE A 28 -3.37 -1.85 -5.20
CA ILE A 28 -3.78 -2.84 -6.21
C ILE A 28 -5.24 -3.24 -5.97
N LYS A 29 -5.55 -3.79 -4.79
CA LYS A 29 -6.89 -4.27 -4.45
C LYS A 29 -7.06 -4.43 -2.94
N ARG A 30 -8.31 -4.47 -2.50
CA ARG A 30 -8.69 -4.89 -1.15
C ARG A 30 -9.53 -6.15 -1.22
N VAL A 31 -9.16 -7.14 -0.42
CA VAL A 31 -9.96 -8.35 -0.16
C VAL A 31 -10.67 -8.12 1.18
N PRO A 32 -12.02 -8.05 1.19
CA PRO A 32 -12.77 -7.95 2.44
C PRO A 32 -12.46 -9.12 3.38
N GLY A 33 -12.51 -8.87 4.68
CA GLY A 33 -12.39 -9.94 5.67
C GLY A 33 -13.58 -10.88 5.59
N THR A 34 -13.33 -12.16 5.82
CA THR A 34 -14.35 -13.21 5.93
C THR A 34 -14.25 -13.86 7.31
N ASN A 35 -15.14 -14.80 7.65
CA ASN A 35 -15.11 -15.46 8.96
C ASN A 35 -13.72 -16.03 9.27
N GLY A 36 -13.11 -15.57 10.37
CA GLY A 36 -11.75 -15.94 10.80
C GLY A 36 -10.58 -15.34 10.00
N ARG A 37 -10.83 -14.46 9.02
CA ARG A 37 -9.77 -13.86 8.17
C ARG A 37 -9.92 -12.33 8.12
N PRO A 38 -8.92 -11.55 8.59
CA PRO A 38 -9.00 -10.09 8.53
C PRO A 38 -8.94 -9.58 7.08
N ALA A 39 -9.44 -8.38 6.86
CA ALA A 39 -9.35 -7.72 5.56
C ALA A 39 -7.88 -7.48 5.18
N GLN A 40 -7.58 -7.67 3.90
CA GLN A 40 -6.23 -7.53 3.36
C GLN A 40 -6.22 -6.52 2.22
N ASN A 41 -5.22 -5.66 2.22
CA ASN A 41 -4.98 -4.69 1.16
C ASN A 41 -3.67 -5.09 0.47
N TYR A 42 -3.73 -5.25 -0.84
CA TYR A 42 -2.58 -5.56 -1.66
C TYR A 42 -2.09 -4.24 -2.25
N VAL A 43 -0.84 -3.92 -2.00
CA VAL A 43 -0.18 -2.72 -2.52
C VAL A 43 1.15 -3.09 -3.15
N ARG A 44 1.53 -2.37 -4.20
CA ARG A 44 2.85 -2.50 -4.80
C ARG A 44 3.79 -1.46 -4.23
N VAL A 45 4.98 -1.90 -3.83
CA VAL A 45 6.09 -1.05 -3.43
C VAL A 45 7.21 -1.30 -4.43
N ASN A 46 7.40 -0.40 -5.39
CA ASN A 46 8.37 -0.61 -6.47
C ASN A 46 9.81 -0.83 -5.95
N GLU A 47 10.14 -0.23 -4.80
CA GLU A 47 11.44 -0.39 -4.14
C GLU A 47 11.67 -1.81 -3.60
N PHE A 48 10.63 -2.62 -3.48
CA PHE A 48 10.71 -4.00 -3.01
C PHE A 48 10.69 -5.02 -4.15
N ALA A 49 10.46 -4.59 -5.39
CA ALA A 49 10.51 -5.51 -6.52
C ALA A 49 11.90 -6.13 -6.65
N GLY A 50 11.96 -7.45 -6.82
CA GLY A 50 13.20 -8.21 -6.91
C GLY A 50 13.85 -8.59 -5.58
N LEU A 51 13.28 -8.23 -4.42
CA LEU A 51 13.87 -8.57 -3.12
C LEU A 51 13.67 -10.04 -2.76
N ASP A 52 12.54 -10.64 -3.15
CA ASP A 52 12.23 -12.07 -2.95
C ASP A 52 12.34 -12.87 -4.27
N GLY A 53 13.36 -12.55 -5.08
CA GLY A 53 13.66 -13.24 -6.34
C GLY A 53 13.18 -12.51 -7.60
N PRO A 54 13.45 -13.07 -8.79
CA PRO A 54 13.24 -12.38 -10.07
C PRO A 54 11.77 -12.12 -10.42
N ASP A 55 10.84 -12.87 -9.83
CA ASP A 55 9.40 -12.75 -10.06
C ASP A 55 8.68 -11.87 -9.03
N ASP A 56 9.41 -11.34 -8.04
CA ASP A 56 8.85 -10.44 -7.02
C ASP A 56 8.55 -9.06 -7.62
N ASP A 57 7.26 -8.76 -7.78
CA ASP A 57 6.79 -7.49 -8.30
C ASP A 57 6.64 -6.41 -7.22
N GLY A 58 7.12 -6.68 -5.99
CA GLY A 58 7.07 -5.79 -4.85
C GLY A 58 5.68 -5.71 -4.21
N THR A 59 4.81 -6.71 -4.43
CA THR A 59 3.48 -6.75 -3.82
C THR A 59 3.56 -7.10 -2.33
N VAL A 60 3.03 -6.21 -1.49
CA VAL A 60 2.96 -6.36 -0.04
C VAL A 60 1.51 -6.39 0.41
N VAL A 61 1.23 -7.23 1.41
CA VAL A 61 -0.06 -7.28 2.09
C VAL A 61 -0.04 -6.36 3.31
N MET A 62 -1.01 -5.45 3.37
CA MET A 62 -1.22 -4.53 4.48
C MET A 62 -2.61 -4.71 5.07
N ASN A 63 -2.71 -4.59 6.39
CA ASN A 63 -4.01 -4.53 7.06
C ASN A 63 -4.66 -3.14 6.89
N ASP A 64 -5.94 -3.03 7.24
CA ASP A 64 -6.68 -1.77 7.11
C ASP A 64 -6.08 -0.63 7.95
N TRP A 65 -5.44 -0.94 9.09
CA TRP A 65 -4.79 0.07 9.94
C TRP A 65 -3.56 0.68 9.28
N GLN A 66 -2.71 -0.14 8.65
CA GLN A 66 -1.51 0.31 7.94
C GLN A 66 -1.89 1.22 6.76
N ILE A 67 -2.90 0.84 5.97
CA ILE A 67 -3.41 1.66 4.87
C ILE A 67 -4.10 2.92 5.37
N HIS A 68 -4.73 2.87 6.55
CA HIS A 68 -5.37 4.06 7.12
C HIS A 68 -4.37 5.20 7.36
N GLN A 69 -3.13 4.87 7.71
CA GLN A 69 -2.04 5.84 7.93
C GLN A 69 -1.49 6.43 6.62
N ALA A 70 -1.75 5.81 5.48
CA ALA A 70 -1.30 6.32 4.19
C ALA A 70 -2.12 7.54 3.75
N VAL A 71 -1.47 8.45 3.02
CA VAL A 71 -2.08 9.67 2.48
C VAL A 71 -2.00 9.68 0.95
N PRO A 72 -2.95 10.30 0.23
CA PRO A 72 -2.86 10.43 -1.22
C PRO A 72 -1.53 11.09 -1.64
N PHE A 73 -0.80 10.46 -2.55
CA PHE A 73 0.41 11.05 -3.11
C PHE A 73 0.04 12.12 -4.14
N VAL A 74 0.27 13.39 -3.80
CA VAL A 74 0.08 14.51 -4.73
C VAL A 74 1.44 14.91 -5.27
N SER A 75 1.72 14.54 -6.52
CA SER A 75 2.87 15.10 -7.23
C SER A 75 2.63 16.59 -7.42
N LYS A 76 3.43 17.43 -6.74
CA LYS A 76 3.48 18.86 -7.05
C LYS A 76 4.01 18.99 -8.48
N ARG A 77 3.11 19.23 -9.44
CA ARG A 77 3.48 19.68 -10.78
C ARG A 77 4.23 21.00 -10.60
N ARG A 78 5.52 21.02 -10.95
CA ARG A 78 6.27 22.25 -11.21
C ARG A 78 6.03 22.66 -12.65
#